data_AF-A0AAN8JQ13-F1
#
_entry.id   AF-A0AAN8JQ13-F1
#
_cell.length_a   1.000
_cell.length_b   1.000
_cell.length_c   1.000
_cell.angle_alpha   90.00
_cell.angle_beta   90.00
_cell.angle_gamma   90.00
#
_symmetry.space_group_name_H-M   'P 1'
#
loop_
_entity.id
_entity.type
_entity.pdbx_description
1 polymer ?
#
loop_
_entity_poly.entity_id
_entity_poly.type
_entity_poly.pdbx_seq_one_letter_code
_entity_poly.pdbx_strand_id
1 'polypeptide(L)'
;MDKVETGYNKANITLKAYDGRTLHGFVYVNKPSATTSDERNPSKRYMNILIKGAKLAGLKHSYVDKLRTIETYAPSSEIIQTRSSLPEPDDLPQITVEELAKYTGTEPNFPNRIAVFGYILQPKSVYFQSHRGIETSAHILMLFHGVLSLGEIVGKGLPPYPVVDKLTQEEKEYVFCWLDHYLSSSKTPLGYLSEFREQQKSGVSSWTLPQR
;
A
#
# COMPACT_ATOMS: atom_id res chain seq x y z
N MET A 1 -3.41 7.11 -19.34
CA MET A 1 -4.27 7.46 -18.19
C MET A 1 -5.36 6.42 -17.98
N ASP A 2 -6.23 6.14 -18.95
CA ASP A 2 -7.35 5.18 -18.75
C ASP A 2 -6.92 3.76 -18.30
N LYS A 3 -5.75 3.28 -18.72
CA LYS A 3 -5.17 1.99 -18.27
C LYS A 3 -4.69 1.98 -16.81
N VAL A 4 -4.47 3.16 -16.22
CA VAL A 4 -3.99 3.32 -14.83
C VAL A 4 -5.16 3.54 -13.88
N GLU A 5 -6.19 4.25 -14.34
CA GLU A 5 -7.35 4.65 -13.54
C GLU A 5 -8.55 3.71 -13.74
N THR A 6 -8.31 2.42 -13.99
CA THR A 6 -9.36 1.42 -14.31
C THR A 6 -10.38 1.24 -13.18
N GLY A 7 -10.03 1.66 -11.95
CA GLY A 7 -10.92 1.69 -10.79
C GLY A 7 -11.97 2.80 -10.80
N TYR A 8 -11.86 3.78 -11.70
CA TYR A 8 -12.68 4.99 -11.71
C TYR A 8 -13.53 5.10 -13.00
N ASN A 9 -14.54 5.96 -12.95
CA ASN A 9 -15.28 6.44 -14.12
C ASN A 9 -14.72 7.76 -14.60
N LYS A 10 -14.69 7.96 -15.92
CA LYS A 10 -14.32 9.23 -16.54
C LYS A 10 -15.54 10.14 -16.57
N ALA A 11 -15.46 11.28 -15.91
CA ALA A 11 -16.50 12.31 -15.93
C ALA A 11 -15.98 13.54 -16.69
N ASN A 12 -16.70 13.95 -17.73
CA ASN A 12 -16.41 15.21 -18.43
C ASN A 12 -16.84 16.38 -17.56
N ILE A 13 -15.98 17.38 -17.44
CA ILE A 13 -16.22 18.54 -16.60
C ILE A 13 -15.83 19.83 -17.33
N THR A 14 -16.48 20.91 -16.91
CA THR A 14 -16.12 22.27 -17.28
C THR A 14 -15.56 22.97 -16.05
N LEU A 15 -14.35 23.49 -16.17
CA LEU A 15 -13.61 24.18 -15.12
C LEU A 15 -13.48 25.66 -15.46
N LYS A 16 -13.40 26.51 -14.44
CA LYS A 16 -13.07 27.93 -14.61
C LYS A 16 -11.69 28.20 -14.02
N ALA A 17 -10.77 28.65 -14.87
CA ALA A 17 -9.42 29.03 -14.48
C ALA A 17 -9.42 30.36 -13.70
N TYR A 18 -8.34 30.64 -12.96
CA TYR A 18 -8.23 31.87 -12.17
C TYR A 18 -8.18 33.15 -13.02
N ASP A 19 -7.70 33.05 -14.26
CA ASP A 19 -7.71 34.14 -15.23
C ASP A 19 -9.07 34.31 -15.94
N GLY A 20 -10.09 33.56 -15.53
CA GLY A 20 -11.45 33.64 -16.07
C GLY A 20 -11.70 32.73 -17.28
N ARG A 21 -10.70 32.04 -17.83
CA ARG A 21 -10.91 31.10 -18.94
C ARG A 21 -11.79 29.93 -18.53
N THR A 22 -12.59 29.46 -19.47
CA THR A 22 -13.31 28.19 -19.36
C THR A 22 -12.44 27.07 -19.95
N LEU A 23 -12.25 26.00 -19.19
CA LEU A 23 -11.51 24.82 -19.60
C LEU A 23 -12.46 23.63 -19.65
N HIS A 24 -12.37 22.82 -20.71
CA HIS A 24 -13.08 21.55 -20.80
C HIS A 24 -12.09 20.42 -20.63
N GLY A 25 -12.46 19.42 -19.85
CA GLY A 25 -11.61 18.27 -19.61
C GLY A 25 -12.40 17.13 -19.00
N PHE A 26 -11.67 16.19 -18.42
CA PHE A 26 -12.26 15.08 -17.69
C PHE A 26 -11.50 14.84 -16.39
N VAL A 27 -12.20 14.26 -15.44
CA VAL A 27 -11.63 13.76 -14.18
C VAL A 27 -12.03 12.30 -14.00
N TYR A 28 -11.25 11.58 -13.20
CA TYR A 28 -11.60 10.25 -12.74
C TYR A 28 -12.32 10.38 -11.40
N VAL A 29 -13.51 9.81 -11.33
CA VAL A 29 -14.39 9.81 -10.14
C VAL A 29 -14.76 8.38 -9.77
N ASN A 30 -15.09 8.15 -8.50
CA ASN A 30 -15.49 6.81 -8.05
C ASN A 30 -16.62 6.25 -8.91
N LYS A 31 -16.57 4.94 -9.21
CA LYS A 31 -17.67 4.25 -9.87
C LYS A 31 -18.91 4.28 -8.96
N PRO A 32 -20.14 4.35 -9.49
CA PRO A 32 -21.36 4.28 -8.67
C PRO A 32 -21.44 3.01 -7.81
N SER A 33 -20.80 1.92 -8.26
CA SER A 33 -20.69 0.66 -7.53
C SER A 33 -19.61 0.66 -6.45
N ALA A 34 -18.77 1.69 -6.37
CA ALA A 34 -17.88 1.91 -5.23
C ALA A 34 -18.70 2.45 -4.07
N THR A 35 -19.59 1.62 -3.53
CA THR A 35 -20.17 1.80 -2.20
C THR A 35 -19.05 1.55 -1.19
N THR A 36 -18.18 2.54 -0.98
CA THR A 36 -17.33 2.54 0.20
C THR A 36 -18.24 2.80 1.38
N SER A 37 -18.71 1.74 2.04
CA SER A 37 -19.46 1.87 3.30
C SER A 37 -18.64 2.55 4.39
N ASP A 38 -17.31 2.57 4.22
CA ASP A 38 -16.37 3.14 5.17
C ASP A 38 -15.59 4.26 4.46
N GLU A 39 -15.93 5.51 4.74
CA GLU A 39 -15.02 6.62 4.46
C GLU A 39 -13.71 6.35 5.20
N ARG A 40 -12.59 6.33 4.48
CA ARG A 40 -11.26 6.10 5.06
C ARG A 40 -10.39 7.32 4.86
N ASN A 41 -9.73 7.72 5.93
CA ASN A 41 -8.78 8.82 5.88
C ASN A 41 -7.57 8.44 5.00
N PRO A 42 -7.06 9.37 4.17
CA PRO A 42 -5.89 9.14 3.35
C PRO A 42 -4.61 9.00 4.19
N SER A 43 -3.58 8.33 3.66
CA SER A 43 -2.27 8.32 4.32
C SER A 43 -1.63 9.72 4.33
N LYS A 44 -0.81 10.01 5.34
CA LYS A 44 -0.01 11.25 5.44
C LYS A 44 0.83 11.49 4.18
N ARG A 45 1.44 10.43 3.63
CA ARG A 45 2.19 10.50 2.37
C ARG A 45 1.33 11.00 1.21
N TYR A 46 0.14 10.43 1.04
CA TYR A 46 -0.78 10.81 -0.04
C TYR A 46 -1.14 12.30 0.06
N MET A 47 -1.49 12.76 1.26
CA MET A 47 -1.77 14.18 1.49
C MET A 47 -0.56 15.08 1.22
N ASN A 48 0.64 14.67 1.62
CA ASN A 48 1.87 15.42 1.31
C ASN A 48 2.12 15.56 -0.19
N ILE A 49 1.85 14.52 -0.98
CA ILE A 49 1.96 14.55 -2.44
C ILE A 49 0.94 15.53 -3.03
N LEU A 50 -0.32 15.45 -2.60
CA LEU A 50 -1.37 16.38 -3.05
C LEU A 50 -1.04 17.83 -2.73
N ILE A 51 -0.61 18.11 -1.49
CA ILE A 51 -0.22 19.46 -1.06
C ILE A 51 0.97 19.97 -1.86
N LYS A 52 2.00 19.14 -2.07
CA LYS A 52 3.17 19.50 -2.87
C LYS A 52 2.78 19.80 -4.32
N GLY A 53 1.97 18.94 -4.94
CA GLY A 53 1.46 19.13 -6.29
C GLY A 53 0.62 20.40 -6.43
N ALA A 54 -0.29 20.64 -5.48
CA ALA A 54 -1.12 21.84 -5.43
C ALA A 54 -0.29 23.13 -5.36
N LYS A 55 0.77 23.13 -4.54
CA LYS A 55 1.71 24.27 -4.46
C LYS A 55 2.47 24.50 -5.76
N LEU A 56 3.03 23.43 -6.34
CA LEU A 56 3.78 23.52 -7.60
C LEU A 56 2.91 23.96 -8.77
N ALA A 57 1.63 23.58 -8.78
CA ALA A 57 0.65 24.01 -9.78
C ALA A 57 0.13 25.44 -9.57
N GLY A 58 0.56 26.14 -8.51
CA GLY A 58 0.11 27.51 -8.22
C GLY A 58 -1.37 27.59 -7.81
N LEU A 59 -1.93 26.54 -7.19
CA LEU A 59 -3.29 26.60 -6.67
C LEU A 59 -3.41 27.65 -5.56
N LYS A 60 -4.60 28.26 -5.44
CA LYS A 60 -4.88 29.31 -4.44
C LYS A 60 -4.50 28.84 -3.03
N HIS A 61 -3.81 29.69 -2.28
CA HIS A 61 -3.34 29.38 -0.93
C HIS A 61 -4.45 28.84 -0.01
N SER A 62 -5.64 29.45 -0.02
CA SER A 62 -6.78 28.98 0.77
C SER A 62 -7.20 27.54 0.48
N TYR A 63 -7.00 27.05 -0.76
CA TYR A 63 -7.26 25.65 -1.11
C TYR A 63 -6.15 24.73 -0.59
N VAL A 64 -4.90 25.16 -0.69
CA VAL A 64 -3.76 24.43 -0.09
C VAL A 64 -3.92 24.32 1.43
N ASP A 65 -4.39 25.38 2.08
CA ASP A 65 -4.67 25.38 3.52
C ASP A 65 -5.79 24.41 3.85
N LYS A 66 -6.87 24.36 3.06
CA LYS A 66 -7.92 23.34 3.19
C LYS A 66 -7.37 21.91 3.06
N LEU A 67 -6.43 21.65 2.16
CA LEU A 67 -5.83 20.32 2.04
C LEU A 67 -5.05 19.93 3.31
N ARG A 68 -4.47 20.90 4.03
CA ARG A 68 -3.71 20.64 5.27
C ARG A 68 -4.59 20.29 6.46
N THR A 69 -5.89 20.62 6.42
CA THR A 69 -6.83 20.32 7.50
C THR A 69 -7.49 18.96 7.34
N ILE A 70 -7.24 18.24 6.25
CA ILE A 70 -7.79 16.89 6.04
C ILE A 70 -7.08 15.94 6.99
N GLU A 71 -7.86 15.26 7.82
CA GLU A 71 -7.35 14.25 8.73
C GLU A 71 -6.74 13.08 7.94
N THR A 72 -5.58 12.62 8.39
CA THR A 72 -4.89 11.48 7.79
C THR A 72 -5.13 10.23 8.63
N TYR A 73 -4.98 9.06 8.01
CA TYR A 73 -5.04 7.79 8.72
C TYR A 73 -4.11 7.81 9.94
N ALA A 74 -4.67 7.39 11.07
CA ALA A 74 -3.97 7.03 12.29
C ALA A 74 -4.53 5.69 12.77
N PRO A 75 -3.70 4.75 13.21
CA PRO A 75 -4.18 3.47 13.72
C PRO A 75 -5.01 3.70 15.00
N SER A 76 -6.16 3.06 15.09
CA SER A 76 -6.98 3.09 16.31
C SER A 76 -6.33 2.28 17.43
N SER A 77 -6.83 2.44 18.66
CA SER A 77 -6.41 1.63 19.82
C SER A 77 -6.49 0.13 19.55
N GLU A 78 -7.54 -0.31 18.87
CA GLU A 78 -7.78 -1.72 18.55
C GLU A 78 -6.73 -2.24 17.55
N ILE A 79 -6.34 -1.42 16.57
CA ILE A 79 -5.28 -1.76 15.61
C ILE A 79 -3.93 -1.83 16.32
N ILE A 80 -3.63 -0.87 17.19
CA ILE A 80 -2.39 -0.87 17.98
C ILE A 80 -2.30 -2.14 18.85
N GLN A 81 -3.41 -2.51 19.49
CA GLN A 81 -3.50 -3.75 20.26
C GLN A 81 -3.32 -4.98 19.36
N THR A 82 -3.95 -4.99 18.19
CA THR A 82 -3.82 -6.08 17.20
C THR A 82 -2.37 -6.26 16.78
N ARG A 83 -1.67 -5.17 16.43
CA ARG A 83 -0.23 -5.18 16.09
C ARG A 83 0.61 -5.75 17.24
N SER A 84 0.33 -5.34 18.47
CA SER A 84 1.05 -5.79 19.68
C SER A 84 0.77 -7.26 20.03
N SER A 85 -0.35 -7.81 19.53
CA SER A 85 -0.74 -9.22 19.72
C SER A 85 -0.31 -10.14 18.58
N LEU A 86 0.43 -9.63 17.59
CA LEU A 86 0.95 -10.48 16.52
C LEU A 86 1.90 -11.53 17.12
N PRO A 87 1.76 -12.82 16.74
CA PRO A 87 2.69 -13.85 17.19
C PRO A 87 4.11 -13.53 16.75
N GLU A 88 5.09 -13.94 17.55
CA GLU A 88 6.48 -13.80 17.15
C GLU A 88 6.76 -14.62 15.88
N PRO A 89 7.64 -14.16 14.97
CA PRO A 89 7.99 -14.89 13.75
C PRO A 89 8.46 -16.33 13.98
N ASP A 90 9.01 -16.60 15.17
CA ASP A 90 9.54 -17.90 15.57
C ASP A 90 8.43 -18.88 16.00
N ASP A 91 7.25 -18.38 16.37
CA ASP A 91 6.08 -19.18 16.78
C ASP A 91 5.15 -19.53 15.62
N LEU A 92 5.41 -18.98 14.43
CA LEU A 92 4.59 -19.17 13.24
C LEU A 92 5.17 -20.26 12.33
N PRO A 93 4.32 -21.03 11.61
CA PRO A 93 4.76 -21.91 10.56
C PRO A 93 5.60 -21.16 9.52
N GLN A 94 6.76 -21.71 9.18
CA GLN A 94 7.57 -21.18 8.10
C GLN A 94 6.94 -21.56 6.76
N ILE A 95 6.86 -20.60 5.86
CA ILE A 95 6.38 -20.79 4.49
C ILE A 95 7.41 -20.14 3.58
N THR A 96 7.78 -20.82 2.50
CA THR A 96 8.76 -20.32 1.51
C THR A 96 8.12 -19.37 0.51
N VAL A 97 8.95 -18.59 -0.20
CA VAL A 97 8.45 -17.77 -1.32
C VAL A 97 7.81 -18.65 -2.40
N GLU A 98 8.40 -19.81 -2.68
CA GLU A 98 7.88 -20.77 -3.67
C GLU A 98 6.50 -21.32 -3.27
N GLU A 99 6.28 -21.58 -1.99
CA GLU A 99 4.98 -21.99 -1.48
C GLU A 99 3.97 -20.85 -1.52
N LEU A 100 4.34 -19.66 -1.07
CA LEU A 100 3.48 -18.48 -1.09
C LEU A 100 3.02 -18.14 -2.52
N ALA A 101 3.90 -18.28 -3.51
CA ALA A 101 3.63 -18.02 -4.92
C ALA A 101 2.48 -18.84 -5.51
N LYS A 102 2.13 -19.98 -4.90
CA LYS A 102 0.99 -20.80 -5.33
C LYS A 102 -0.36 -20.16 -4.95
N TYR A 103 -0.40 -19.35 -3.89
CA TYR A 103 -1.60 -18.78 -3.28
C TYR A 103 -2.08 -17.50 -3.96
N THR A 104 -2.36 -17.59 -5.26
CA THR A 104 -2.82 -16.49 -6.11
C THR A 104 -4.34 -16.31 -6.11
N GLY A 105 -5.08 -17.23 -5.48
CA GLY A 105 -6.55 -17.28 -5.52
C GLY A 105 -7.15 -17.59 -6.90
N THR A 106 -6.34 -18.05 -7.86
CA THR A 106 -6.84 -18.50 -9.18
C THR A 106 -7.34 -19.94 -9.15
N GLU A 107 -6.83 -20.75 -8.22
CA GLU A 107 -7.20 -22.15 -8.05
C GLU A 107 -7.96 -22.36 -6.73
N PRO A 108 -8.98 -23.24 -6.69
CA PRO A 108 -9.76 -23.49 -5.48
C PRO A 108 -8.93 -23.93 -4.27
N ASN A 109 -7.86 -24.68 -4.50
CA ASN A 109 -6.99 -25.21 -3.44
C ASN A 109 -5.94 -24.20 -2.95
N PHE A 110 -5.78 -23.08 -3.66
CA PHE A 110 -4.79 -22.06 -3.38
C PHE A 110 -5.48 -20.70 -3.21
N PRO A 111 -6.15 -20.47 -2.06
CA PRO A 111 -6.80 -19.19 -1.78
C PRO A 111 -5.80 -18.03 -1.81
N ASN A 112 -6.30 -16.80 -1.94
CA ASN A 112 -5.41 -15.62 -1.96
C ASN A 112 -4.62 -15.50 -0.66
N ARG A 113 -3.29 -15.48 -0.76
CA ARG A 113 -2.42 -15.07 0.35
C ARG A 113 -1.50 -13.93 -0.08
N ILE A 114 -0.97 -13.24 0.90
CA ILE A 114 -0.04 -12.12 0.75
C ILE A 114 0.91 -12.09 1.94
N ALA A 115 2.16 -11.68 1.75
CA ALA A 115 3.06 -11.35 2.84
C ALA A 115 3.29 -9.84 2.97
N VAL A 116 3.25 -9.35 4.22
CA VAL A 116 3.62 -7.98 4.60
C VAL A 116 4.48 -8.08 5.86
N PHE A 117 5.67 -7.48 5.84
CA PHE A 117 6.74 -7.66 6.83
C PHE A 117 6.97 -9.13 7.20
N GLY A 118 6.94 -10.01 6.20
CA GLY A 118 7.09 -11.45 6.37
C GLY A 118 5.85 -12.17 6.91
N TYR A 119 4.87 -11.48 7.53
CA TYR A 119 3.64 -12.10 7.98
C TYR A 119 2.75 -12.50 6.82
N ILE A 120 2.39 -13.78 6.75
CA ILE A 120 1.52 -14.32 5.70
C ILE A 120 0.06 -14.24 6.14
N LEU A 121 -0.73 -13.51 5.36
CA LEU A 121 -2.14 -13.23 5.61
C LEU A 121 -3.00 -13.85 4.51
N GLN A 122 -4.24 -14.20 4.84
CA GLN A 122 -5.25 -14.69 3.90
C GLN A 122 -6.49 -13.78 3.96
N PRO A 123 -6.40 -12.58 3.37
CA PRO A 123 -7.51 -11.63 3.37
C PRO A 123 -8.67 -12.14 2.50
N LYS A 124 -9.89 -11.68 2.78
CA LYS A 124 -11.07 -12.00 1.94
C LYS A 124 -10.90 -11.56 0.49
N SER A 125 -10.24 -10.43 0.29
CA SER A 125 -9.86 -9.90 -1.01
C SER A 125 -8.50 -9.23 -0.94
N VAL A 126 -7.76 -9.26 -2.05
CA VAL A 126 -6.49 -8.55 -2.18
C VAL A 126 -6.74 -7.30 -3.02
N TYR A 127 -6.38 -6.13 -2.46
CA TYR A 127 -6.63 -4.84 -3.09
C TYR A 127 -6.03 -4.73 -4.50
N PHE A 128 -4.75 -5.08 -4.65
CA PHE A 128 -4.09 -5.17 -5.94
C PHE A 128 -3.86 -6.63 -6.32
N GLN A 129 -4.25 -7.00 -7.54
CA GLN A 129 -4.05 -8.35 -8.08
C GLN A 129 -2.57 -8.75 -8.07
N SER A 130 -1.67 -7.79 -8.27
CA SER A 130 -0.22 -8.01 -8.23
C SER A 130 0.31 -8.42 -6.85
N HIS A 131 -0.42 -8.14 -5.76
CA HIS A 131 0.01 -8.50 -4.40
C HIS A 131 -0.23 -9.98 -4.06
N ARG A 132 -0.92 -10.72 -4.92
CA ARG A 132 -1.30 -12.11 -4.64
C ARG A 132 -0.09 -13.03 -4.70
N GLY A 133 0.08 -13.86 -3.67
CA GLY A 133 1.12 -14.87 -3.58
C GLY A 133 2.53 -14.34 -3.42
N ILE A 134 2.72 -13.12 -2.90
CA ILE A 134 4.05 -12.51 -2.79
C ILE A 134 4.25 -11.71 -1.50
N GLU A 135 5.51 -11.41 -1.18
CA GLU A 135 5.93 -10.41 -0.19
C GLU A 135 5.86 -9.01 -0.81
N THR A 136 5.25 -8.06 -0.10
CA THR A 136 4.94 -6.72 -0.65
C THR A 136 5.66 -5.57 0.04
N SER A 137 6.38 -5.79 1.13
CA SER A 137 7.02 -4.71 1.91
C SER A 137 8.00 -3.90 1.06
N ALA A 138 8.87 -4.58 0.31
CA ALA A 138 9.82 -3.91 -0.57
C ALA A 138 9.11 -3.01 -1.60
N HIS A 139 8.04 -3.52 -2.22
CA HIS A 139 7.23 -2.77 -3.18
C HIS A 139 6.51 -1.58 -2.55
N ILE A 140 5.90 -1.78 -1.38
CA ILE A 140 5.20 -0.73 -0.65
C ILE A 140 6.17 0.39 -0.25
N LEU A 141 7.40 0.05 0.15
CA LEU A 141 8.44 1.05 0.41
C LEU A 141 8.88 1.78 -0.85
N MET A 142 9.01 1.09 -1.98
CA MET A 142 9.27 1.76 -3.27
C MET A 142 8.16 2.77 -3.59
N LEU A 143 6.90 2.40 -3.37
CA LEU A 143 5.77 3.32 -3.49
C LEU A 143 5.92 4.48 -2.51
N PHE A 144 6.31 4.25 -1.25
CA PHE A 144 6.57 5.31 -0.28
C PHE A 144 7.55 6.36 -0.81
N HIS A 145 8.65 5.91 -1.41
CA HIS A 145 9.66 6.76 -2.06
C HIS A 145 9.28 7.26 -3.46
N GLY A 146 8.04 6.99 -3.89
CA GLY A 146 7.44 7.44 -5.15
C GLY A 146 8.02 6.75 -6.38
N VAL A 147 8.71 5.62 -6.23
CA VAL A 147 9.13 4.77 -7.33
C VAL A 147 7.89 4.00 -7.78
N LEU A 148 7.28 4.46 -8.87
CA LEU A 148 6.07 3.88 -9.43
C LEU A 148 6.47 2.85 -10.48
N SER A 149 6.35 1.56 -10.18
CA SER A 149 6.35 0.54 -11.23
C SER A 149 4.90 0.30 -11.68
N LEU A 150 4.58 0.79 -12.87
CA LEU A 150 3.29 0.54 -13.50
C LEU A 150 3.26 -0.92 -13.98
N GLY A 151 2.59 -1.80 -13.22
CA GLY A 151 2.16 -3.11 -13.70
C GLY A 151 2.94 -4.32 -13.17
N GLU A 152 4.22 -4.17 -12.83
CA GLU A 152 5.02 -5.27 -12.26
C GLU A 152 5.61 -4.86 -10.92
N ILE A 153 5.45 -5.72 -9.92
CA ILE A 153 6.13 -5.55 -8.64
C ILE A 153 7.60 -5.86 -8.86
N VAL A 154 8.44 -4.84 -8.70
CA VAL A 154 9.90 -4.98 -8.80
C VAL A 154 10.35 -6.05 -7.81
N GLY A 155 11.09 -7.03 -8.31
CA GLY A 155 11.54 -8.19 -7.54
C GLY A 155 10.47 -9.27 -7.32
N LYS A 156 9.21 -9.09 -7.71
CA LYS A 156 8.11 -10.08 -7.58
C LYS A 156 7.97 -10.67 -6.15
N GLY A 157 8.32 -9.90 -5.13
CA GLY A 157 8.32 -10.35 -3.73
C GLY A 157 9.46 -11.30 -3.35
N LEU A 158 10.49 -11.39 -4.18
CA LEU A 158 11.74 -12.12 -3.92
C LEU A 158 12.73 -11.23 -3.15
N PRO A 159 13.68 -11.83 -2.41
CA PRO A 159 14.79 -11.09 -1.82
C PRO A 159 15.62 -10.36 -2.89
N PRO A 160 16.36 -9.30 -2.51
CA PRO A 160 16.56 -8.83 -1.14
C PRO A 160 15.39 -7.99 -0.61
N TYR A 161 15.08 -8.14 0.68
CA TYR A 161 14.05 -7.38 1.40
C TYR A 161 14.63 -6.17 2.13
N PRO A 162 13.84 -5.14 2.49
CA PRO A 162 14.29 -4.14 3.47
C PRO A 162 14.61 -4.80 4.83
N VAL A 163 15.65 -4.32 5.53
CA VAL A 163 15.85 -4.67 6.95
C VAL A 163 14.96 -3.78 7.79
N VAL A 164 13.99 -4.36 8.48
CA VAL A 164 12.93 -3.62 9.21
C VAL A 164 13.54 -2.66 10.21
N ASP A 165 14.56 -3.07 10.96
CA ASP A 165 15.21 -2.22 11.96
C ASP A 165 15.93 -0.99 11.40
N LYS A 166 16.27 -1.01 10.10
CA LYS A 166 16.91 0.11 9.40
C LYS A 166 15.91 1.09 8.80
N LEU A 167 14.62 0.78 8.82
CA LEU A 167 13.56 1.66 8.31
C LEU A 167 13.29 2.80 9.30
N THR A 168 13.02 3.98 8.76
CA THR A 168 12.51 5.12 9.53
C THR A 168 11.11 4.83 10.06
N GLN A 169 10.68 5.57 11.09
CA GLN A 169 9.34 5.40 11.65
C GLN A 169 8.23 5.65 10.62
N GLU A 170 8.41 6.63 9.72
CA GLU A 170 7.41 6.94 8.69
C GLU A 170 7.31 5.82 7.63
N GLU A 171 8.42 5.20 7.26
CA GLU A 171 8.44 4.04 6.37
C GLU A 171 7.76 2.83 7.00
N LYS A 172 8.10 2.52 8.27
CA LYS A 172 7.45 1.45 9.03
C LYS A 172 5.95 1.67 9.09
N GLU A 173 5.52 2.86 9.47
CA GLU A 173 4.10 3.17 9.61
C GLU A 173 3.36 3.07 8.27
N TYR A 174 3.98 3.50 7.17
CA TYR A 174 3.38 3.36 5.85
C TYR A 174 3.16 1.90 5.44
N VAL A 175 4.13 1.02 5.71
CA VAL A 175 3.97 -0.43 5.46
C VAL A 175 2.97 -1.04 6.45
N PHE A 176 2.96 -0.61 7.71
CA PHE A 176 1.98 -1.06 8.69
C PHE A 176 0.54 -0.69 8.30
N CYS A 177 0.30 0.46 7.67
CA CYS A 177 -1.03 0.79 7.13
C CYS A 177 -1.54 -0.31 6.19
N TRP A 178 -0.66 -0.92 5.39
CA TRP A 178 -1.00 -2.04 4.52
C TRP A 178 -1.17 -3.34 5.30
N LEU A 179 -0.33 -3.60 6.30
CA LEU A 179 -0.50 -4.75 7.19
C LEU A 179 -1.87 -4.71 7.88
N ASP A 180 -2.25 -3.58 8.46
CA ASP A 180 -3.54 -3.38 9.14
C ASP A 180 -4.71 -3.54 8.18
N HIS A 181 -4.58 -3.03 6.96
CA HIS A 181 -5.58 -3.20 5.91
C HIS A 181 -5.88 -4.69 5.68
N TYR A 182 -4.85 -5.53 5.55
CA TYR A 182 -5.04 -6.96 5.33
C TYR A 182 -5.47 -7.71 6.60
N LEU A 183 -4.91 -7.35 7.76
CA LEU A 183 -5.30 -7.92 9.05
C LEU A 183 -6.78 -7.72 9.38
N SER A 184 -7.34 -6.55 9.02
CA SER A 184 -8.77 -6.26 9.22
C SER A 184 -9.70 -7.31 8.60
N SER A 185 -9.23 -8.05 7.60
CA SER A 185 -9.97 -9.13 6.96
C SER A 185 -9.39 -10.54 7.21
N SER A 186 -8.12 -10.65 7.61
CA SER A 186 -7.41 -11.93 7.80
C SER A 186 -7.48 -12.48 9.24
N LYS A 187 -7.95 -11.70 10.22
CA LYS A 187 -7.98 -12.01 11.67
C LYS A 187 -6.61 -12.31 12.31
N THR A 188 -5.86 -13.30 11.82
CA THR A 188 -4.53 -13.71 12.32
C THR A 188 -3.59 -14.10 11.17
N PRO A 189 -2.26 -14.01 11.37
CA PRO A 189 -1.28 -14.55 10.43
C PRO A 189 -1.31 -16.08 10.37
N LEU A 190 -1.12 -16.64 9.17
CA LEU A 190 -1.06 -18.09 8.93
C LEU A 190 0.35 -18.67 9.01
N GLY A 191 1.36 -17.81 8.92
CA GLY A 191 2.76 -18.21 8.85
C GLY A 191 3.66 -17.00 8.71
N TYR A 192 4.95 -17.27 8.63
CA TYR A 192 5.98 -16.27 8.43
C TYR A 192 6.92 -16.69 7.28
N LEU A 193 7.26 -15.74 6.42
CA LEU A 193 8.07 -16.01 5.23
C LEU A 193 9.52 -16.33 5.63
N SER A 194 10.00 -17.53 5.27
CA SER A 194 11.31 -18.04 5.70
C SER A 194 12.47 -17.15 5.26
N GLU A 195 12.51 -16.79 3.97
CA GLU A 195 13.58 -16.01 3.36
C GLU A 195 13.62 -14.59 3.94
N PHE A 196 12.45 -14.02 4.24
CA PHE A 196 12.35 -12.74 4.93
C PHE A 196 12.93 -12.84 6.33
N ARG A 197 12.57 -13.88 7.10
CA ARG A 197 13.08 -14.13 8.46
C ARG A 197 14.58 -14.30 8.50
N GLU A 198 15.13 -15.15 7.63
CA GLU A 198 16.58 -15.38 7.54
C GLU A 198 17.32 -14.09 7.26
N GLN A 199 16.78 -13.25 6.37
CA GLN A 199 17.39 -11.96 6.06
C GLN A 199 17.26 -10.94 7.20
N GLN A 200 16.13 -10.91 7.93
CA GLN A 200 16.03 -10.06 9.13
C GLN A 200 17.03 -10.50 10.21
N LYS A 201 17.18 -11.81 10.42
CA LYS A 201 18.15 -12.37 11.39
C LYS A 201 19.59 -12.04 11.03
N SER A 202 19.93 -12.01 9.73
CA SER A 202 21.27 -11.61 9.31
C SER A 202 21.54 -10.11 9.53
N GLY A 203 20.49 -9.27 9.55
CA GLY A 203 20.59 -7.80 9.62
C GLY A 203 21.24 -7.17 8.37
N VAL A 204 21.53 -7.98 7.35
CA VAL A 204 22.22 -7.58 6.12
C VAL A 204 21.26 -7.73 4.95
N SER A 205 21.18 -6.68 4.14
CA SER A 205 20.42 -6.70 2.90
C SER A 205 21.13 -5.87 1.85
N SER A 206 21.13 -6.37 0.62
CA SER A 206 21.52 -5.62 -0.58
C SER A 206 20.33 -4.84 -1.18
N TRP A 207 19.16 -4.84 -0.50
CA TRP A 207 18.02 -4.06 -0.94
C TRP A 207 18.36 -2.57 -0.91
N THR A 208 18.23 -1.94 -2.07
CA THR A 208 18.41 -0.51 -2.24
C THR A 208 17.24 0.03 -3.03
N LEU A 209 16.81 1.24 -2.69
CA LEU A 209 15.88 1.97 -3.55
C LEU A 209 16.53 2.19 -4.93
N PRO A 210 15.82 1.97 -6.03
CA PRO A 210 16.30 2.35 -7.34
C PRO A 210 16.65 3.84 -7.35
N GLN A 211 17.87 4.17 -7.79
CA GLN A 211 18.25 5.56 -8.02
C GLN A 211 17.43 6.12 -9.18
N ARG A 212 16.94 7.35 -9.03
CA ARG A 212 16.17 8.06 -10.07
C ARG A 212 17.08 8.87 -10.97
#